data_AF-A0A944SF48-F1
#
_entry.id   AF-A0A944SF48-F1
#
_cell.length_a   1.000
_cell.length_b   1.000
_cell.length_c   1.000
_cell.angle_alpha   90.00
_cell.angle_beta   90.00
_cell.angle_gamma   90.00
#
_symmetry.space_group_name_H-M   'P 1'
#
loop_
_entity.id
_entity.type
_entity.pdbx_description
1 polymer ?
#
loop_
_entity_poly.entity_id
_entity_poly.type
_entity_poly.pdbx_seq_one_letter_code
_entity_poly.pdbx_strand_id
1 'polypeptide(L)'
;MACPRTIVIVFLASILVTGCSLDRLSEAQLVLADIDAAGGPSELKNETPAPRRELVRYAFGGRSYVGDLYTPQHGGRAGLVLVPGVAATGKDDPRMVAFATTLARARFRVLVPDLANLRALKVKPEDAVAVADAALWLDGQTPDGWPLGISAISYAVGPAIASLFEPGVNERVDMILAIGGYYDLPALITYFTTGYFRENSDEPWRFRPPNTYGKWVFVQSNLDRLESRNDQALLRAIQDAKIRDFRAPVQHFVDVLGPEGRAVYVLITNEDPETTPELIAALPKKMAADMEALDMARRDLASLRPQFFLIHGRDDPIVPETQSAALAAALPEGKAHLFLTDSLNHVDPQPVGLTDKLTLLRAIYGVLGVRDGDAGT
;
A
#
# COMPACT_ATOMS: atom_id res chain seq x y z
N MET A 1 33.23 -15.62 -63.59
CA MET A 1 32.15 -16.22 -62.79
C MET A 1 32.53 -16.08 -61.33
N ALA A 2 31.85 -15.20 -60.61
CA ALA A 2 32.16 -14.83 -59.24
C ALA A 2 31.52 -15.81 -58.26
N CYS A 3 32.30 -16.23 -57.25
CA CYS A 3 31.86 -17.03 -56.12
C CYS A 3 31.31 -16.08 -55.03
N PRO A 4 30.05 -16.20 -54.57
CA PRO A 4 29.57 -15.38 -53.48
C PRO A 4 29.95 -16.02 -52.15
N ARG A 5 30.69 -15.25 -51.33
CA ARG A 5 30.84 -15.49 -49.90
C ARG A 5 29.52 -15.11 -49.21
N THR A 6 28.77 -16.10 -48.75
CA THR A 6 27.68 -15.87 -47.80
C THR A 6 28.30 -15.66 -46.42
N ILE A 7 28.23 -14.41 -45.95
CA ILE A 7 28.58 -14.02 -44.58
C ILE A 7 27.48 -14.57 -43.66
N VAL A 8 27.86 -15.41 -42.70
CA VAL A 8 27.03 -15.81 -41.56
C VAL A 8 27.12 -14.69 -40.53
N ILE A 9 26.07 -13.88 -40.39
CA ILE A 9 25.84 -13.02 -39.23
C ILE A 9 24.69 -13.66 -38.45
N VAL A 10 25.03 -14.33 -37.35
CA VAL A 10 24.07 -15.02 -36.47
C VAL A 10 24.49 -14.76 -35.02
N PHE A 11 23.59 -14.06 -34.31
CA PHE A 11 23.40 -14.04 -32.85
C PHE A 11 24.47 -13.39 -31.94
N LEU A 12 24.38 -12.06 -31.77
CA LEU A 12 24.88 -11.39 -30.56
C LEU A 12 23.78 -10.70 -29.73
N ALA A 13 22.55 -10.58 -30.26
CA ALA A 13 21.45 -9.90 -29.57
C ALA A 13 20.79 -10.73 -28.45
N SER A 14 20.89 -12.06 -28.50
CA SER A 14 20.21 -12.95 -27.52
C SER A 14 21.00 -13.13 -26.21
N ILE A 15 22.32 -12.90 -26.22
CA ILE A 15 23.17 -13.09 -25.03
C ILE A 15 23.04 -11.92 -24.04
N LEU A 16 22.82 -10.71 -24.52
CA LEU A 16 22.64 -9.50 -23.69
C LEU A 16 21.32 -9.54 -22.91
N VAL A 17 20.23 -10.02 -23.53
CA VAL A 17 18.92 -10.14 -22.87
C VAL A 17 18.91 -11.25 -21.81
N THR A 18 19.61 -12.36 -22.06
CA THR A 18 19.80 -13.42 -21.04
C THR A 18 20.72 -12.99 -19.89
N GLY A 19 21.69 -12.11 -20.13
CA GLY A 19 22.58 -11.58 -19.09
C GLY A 19 21.86 -10.63 -18.13
N CYS A 20 21.14 -9.63 -18.65
CA CYS A 20 20.39 -8.68 -17.80
C CYS A 20 19.30 -9.35 -16.95
N SER A 21 18.68 -10.41 -17.47
CA SER A 21 17.66 -11.17 -16.72
C SER A 21 18.24 -12.07 -15.64
N LEU A 22 19.43 -12.64 -15.83
CA LEU A 22 20.11 -13.43 -14.80
C LEU A 22 20.67 -12.56 -13.67
N ASP A 23 21.27 -11.42 -14.00
CA ASP A 23 21.78 -10.47 -13.00
C ASP A 23 20.65 -9.91 -12.13
N ARG A 24 19.52 -9.53 -12.74
CA ARG A 24 18.34 -9.07 -12.02
C ARG A 24 17.73 -10.15 -11.14
N LEU A 25 17.72 -11.41 -11.59
CA LEU A 25 17.24 -12.52 -10.78
C LEU A 25 18.11 -12.72 -9.53
N SER A 26 19.45 -12.66 -9.70
CA SER A 26 20.39 -12.71 -8.57
C SER A 26 20.17 -11.55 -7.60
N GLU A 27 20.02 -10.33 -8.12
CA GLU A 27 19.73 -9.16 -7.28
C GLU A 27 18.40 -9.30 -6.54
N ALA A 28 17.34 -9.77 -7.21
CA ALA A 28 16.04 -9.98 -6.59
C ALA A 28 16.09 -11.00 -5.44
N GLN A 29 16.93 -12.05 -5.55
CA GLN A 29 17.16 -13.01 -4.47
C GLN A 29 17.85 -12.35 -3.27
N LEU A 30 18.88 -11.55 -3.51
CA LEU A 30 19.58 -10.81 -2.45
C LEU A 30 18.67 -9.81 -1.75
N VAL A 31 17.82 -9.09 -2.51
CA VAL A 31 16.82 -8.17 -1.96
C VAL A 31 15.79 -8.89 -1.11
N LEU A 32 15.23 -10.01 -1.60
CA LEU A 32 14.27 -10.79 -0.82
C LEU A 32 14.89 -11.29 0.50
N ALA A 33 16.11 -11.84 0.45
CA ALA A 33 16.82 -12.29 1.63
C ALA A 33 17.13 -11.14 2.61
N ASP A 34 17.40 -9.94 2.11
CA ASP A 34 17.63 -8.76 2.95
C ASP A 34 16.35 -8.24 3.63
N ILE A 35 15.20 -8.29 2.93
CA ILE A 35 13.88 -8.00 3.50
C ILE A 35 13.58 -9.00 4.63
N ASP A 36 13.77 -10.29 4.39
CA ASP A 36 13.58 -11.36 5.39
C ASP A 36 14.51 -11.16 6.61
N ALA A 37 15.75 -10.73 6.38
CA ALA A 37 16.72 -10.47 7.44
C ALA A 37 16.41 -9.20 8.25
N ALA A 38 15.63 -8.26 7.70
CA ALA A 38 15.29 -6.97 8.31
C ALA A 38 16.52 -6.23 8.89
N GLY A 39 16.63 -6.10 10.22
CA GLY A 39 17.77 -5.48 10.89
C GLY A 39 19.01 -6.39 11.04
N GLY A 40 18.88 -7.68 10.74
CA GLY A 40 19.95 -8.67 10.82
C GLY A 40 20.93 -8.66 9.64
N PRO A 41 22.01 -9.47 9.70
CA PRO A 41 22.98 -9.58 8.62
C PRO A 41 22.39 -10.22 7.37
N SER A 42 22.87 -9.79 6.20
CA SER A 42 22.51 -10.36 4.88
C SER A 42 23.68 -10.20 3.92
N GLU A 43 23.68 -10.99 2.84
CA GLU A 43 24.68 -10.87 1.77
C GLU A 43 24.61 -9.50 1.08
N LEU A 44 23.40 -8.98 0.82
CA LEU A 44 23.22 -7.63 0.26
C LEU A 44 23.86 -6.53 1.14
N LYS A 45 23.74 -6.64 2.47
CA LYS A 45 24.37 -5.69 3.41
C LYS A 45 25.89 -5.79 3.42
N ASN A 46 26.45 -6.97 3.12
CA ASN A 46 27.90 -7.18 3.01
C ASN A 46 28.44 -6.62 1.69
N GLU A 47 27.67 -6.73 0.61
CA GLU A 47 28.10 -6.31 -0.73
C GLU A 47 27.90 -4.83 -1.01
N THR A 48 26.96 -4.19 -0.32
CA THR A 48 26.63 -2.78 -0.56
C THR A 48 26.98 -1.91 0.65
N PRO A 49 27.46 -0.66 0.46
CA PRO A 49 27.61 0.27 1.57
C PRO A 49 26.25 0.66 2.15
N ALA A 50 26.20 0.94 3.45
CA ALA A 50 24.97 1.38 4.11
C ALA A 50 24.42 2.67 3.45
N PRO A 51 23.12 2.70 3.08
CA PRO A 51 22.49 3.92 2.60
C PRO A 51 22.56 5.04 3.63
N ARG A 52 22.59 6.28 3.15
CA ARG A 52 22.53 7.46 4.01
C ARG A 52 21.06 7.84 4.22
N ARG A 53 20.59 7.84 5.47
CA ARG A 53 19.25 8.31 5.88
C ARG A 53 19.38 9.75 6.40
N GLU A 54 18.64 10.67 5.79
CA GLU A 54 18.64 12.09 6.17
C GLU A 54 17.21 12.59 6.35
N LEU A 55 16.97 13.35 7.43
CA LEU A 55 15.70 14.06 7.58
C LEU A 55 15.69 15.24 6.62
N VAL A 56 14.71 15.26 5.73
CA VAL A 56 14.50 16.33 4.76
C VAL A 56 13.26 17.15 5.12
N ARG A 57 13.36 18.46 4.89
CA ARG A 57 12.22 19.38 4.91
C ARG A 57 12.06 19.89 3.49
N TYR A 58 10.86 19.75 2.94
CA TYR A 58 10.59 20.14 1.57
C TYR A 58 9.26 20.87 1.48
N ALA A 59 9.09 21.62 0.40
CA ALA A 59 7.87 22.33 0.13
C ALA A 59 7.44 22.10 -1.31
N PHE A 60 6.14 21.95 -1.52
CA PHE A 60 5.53 21.79 -2.84
C PHE A 60 4.15 22.46 -2.81
N GLY A 61 3.79 23.18 -3.87
CA GLY A 61 2.49 23.86 -3.94
C GLY A 61 2.18 24.80 -2.77
N GLY A 62 3.20 25.39 -2.12
CA GLY A 62 3.05 26.24 -0.94
C GLY A 62 2.81 25.51 0.39
N ARG A 63 2.77 24.17 0.38
CA ARG A 63 2.67 23.31 1.57
C ARG A 63 4.06 22.84 1.99
N SER A 64 4.24 22.63 3.29
CA SER A 64 5.51 22.20 3.88
C SER A 64 5.40 20.78 4.42
N TYR A 65 6.42 19.98 4.16
CA TYR A 65 6.48 18.57 4.48
C TYR A 65 7.81 18.20 5.16
N VAL A 66 7.79 17.06 5.83
CA VAL A 66 8.97 16.41 6.42
C VAL A 66 8.98 14.97 5.97
N GLY A 67 10.16 14.40 5.77
CA GLY A 67 10.33 12.98 5.50
C GLY A 67 11.76 12.54 5.74
N ASP A 68 12.00 11.24 5.62
CA ASP A 68 13.36 10.70 5.60
C ASP A 68 13.73 10.29 4.18
N LEU A 69 14.86 10.80 3.69
CA LEU A 69 15.43 10.46 2.40
C LEU A 69 16.56 9.45 2.60
N TYR A 70 16.43 8.30 1.96
CA TYR A 70 17.43 7.24 1.94
C TYR A 70 18.15 7.29 0.60
N THR A 71 19.44 7.64 0.63
CA THR A 71 20.27 7.80 -0.56
C THR A 71 21.22 6.61 -0.72
N PRO A 72 21.13 5.85 -1.83
CA PRO A 72 22.07 4.77 -2.13
C PRO A 72 23.51 5.31 -2.19
N GLN A 73 24.45 4.61 -1.56
CA GLN A 73 25.88 5.00 -1.55
C GLN A 73 26.72 4.34 -2.66
N HIS A 74 26.09 3.58 -3.56
CA HIS A 74 26.75 2.90 -4.68
C HIS A 74 26.00 3.15 -6.01
N GLY A 75 25.42 4.35 -6.14
CA GLY A 75 24.69 4.84 -7.30
C GLY A 75 23.21 4.48 -7.30
N GLY A 76 22.32 5.44 -7.53
CA GLY A 76 20.88 5.17 -7.70
C GLY A 76 20.49 4.88 -9.15
N ARG A 77 19.26 4.39 -9.34
CA ARG A 77 18.66 4.11 -10.65
C ARG A 77 17.22 4.62 -10.80
N ALA A 78 16.48 4.75 -9.70
CA ALA A 78 15.08 5.20 -9.71
C ALA A 78 14.73 5.94 -8.40
N GLY A 79 13.69 6.76 -8.43
CA GLY A 79 13.04 7.33 -7.24
C GLY A 79 11.93 6.41 -6.73
N LEU A 80 11.72 6.35 -5.41
CA LEU A 80 10.58 5.66 -4.82
C LEU A 80 10.04 6.43 -3.61
N VAL A 81 8.78 6.82 -3.63
CA VAL A 81 8.09 7.27 -2.42
C VAL A 81 7.54 6.04 -1.70
N LEU A 82 7.97 5.80 -0.46
CA LEU A 82 7.49 4.69 0.36
C LEU A 82 6.55 5.24 1.43
N VAL A 83 5.25 5.10 1.20
CA VAL A 83 4.17 5.58 2.07
C VAL A 83 3.92 4.56 3.17
N PRO A 84 4.15 4.91 4.45
CA PRO A 84 3.91 4.00 5.55
C PRO A 84 2.43 3.67 5.71
N GLY A 85 2.12 2.51 6.28
CA GLY A 85 0.76 2.21 6.73
C GLY A 85 0.34 3.09 7.93
N VAL A 86 -0.87 2.85 8.42
CA VAL A 86 -1.44 3.55 9.58
C VAL A 86 -0.75 3.09 10.86
N ALA A 87 0.27 3.82 11.31
CA ALA A 87 1.06 3.49 12.49
C ALA A 87 1.54 4.76 13.20
N ALA A 88 1.46 4.78 14.54
CA ALA A 88 1.83 5.95 15.35
C ALA A 88 3.30 6.36 15.19
N THR A 89 4.18 5.38 14.95
CA THR A 89 5.61 5.56 14.67
C THR A 89 5.88 6.00 13.23
N GLY A 90 4.92 5.83 12.30
CA GLY A 90 5.00 6.28 10.91
C GLY A 90 6.32 5.92 10.23
N LYS A 91 7.02 6.93 9.70
CA LYS A 91 8.33 6.77 9.04
C LYS A 91 9.44 6.22 9.95
N ASP A 92 9.25 6.29 11.27
CA ASP A 92 10.21 5.84 12.28
C ASP A 92 9.92 4.40 12.77
N ASP A 93 8.89 3.72 12.24
CA ASP A 93 8.68 2.29 12.51
C ASP A 93 9.93 1.48 12.10
N PRO A 94 10.52 0.64 12.98
CA PRO A 94 11.72 -0.11 12.66
C PRO A 94 11.61 -0.99 11.41
N ARG A 95 10.42 -1.55 11.13
CA ARG A 95 10.16 -2.33 9.91
C ARG A 95 10.19 -1.44 8.68
N MET A 96 9.64 -0.23 8.78
CA MET A 96 9.68 0.78 7.71
C MET A 96 11.12 1.21 7.41
N VAL A 97 11.91 1.49 8.46
CA VAL A 97 13.32 1.87 8.32
C VAL A 97 14.14 0.75 7.69
N ALA A 98 13.91 -0.51 8.11
CA ALA A 98 14.57 -1.66 7.51
C ALA A 98 14.20 -1.79 6.02
N PHE A 99 12.92 -1.72 5.68
CA PHE A 99 12.46 -1.87 4.31
C PHE A 99 12.97 -0.75 3.39
N ALA A 100 12.91 0.52 3.84
CA ALA A 100 13.47 1.66 3.11
C ALA A 100 14.99 1.51 2.90
N THR A 101 15.70 0.97 3.89
CA THR A 101 17.13 0.68 3.80
C THR A 101 17.41 -0.39 2.74
N THR A 102 16.65 -1.48 2.72
CA THR A 102 16.78 -2.53 1.69
C THR A 102 16.50 -1.99 0.28
N LEU A 103 15.44 -1.21 0.10
CA LEU A 103 15.12 -0.59 -1.19
C LEU A 103 16.22 0.40 -1.63
N ALA A 104 16.80 1.16 -0.70
CA ALA A 104 17.94 2.01 -1.00
C ALA A 104 19.21 1.20 -1.32
N ARG A 105 19.40 0.01 -0.75
CA ARG A 105 20.45 -0.92 -1.20
C ARG A 105 20.17 -1.48 -2.59
N ALA A 106 18.90 -1.68 -2.93
CA ALA A 106 18.43 -2.00 -4.29
C ALA A 106 18.41 -0.78 -5.24
N ARG A 107 19.24 0.23 -4.97
CA ARG A 107 19.48 1.40 -5.83
C ARG A 107 18.28 2.31 -6.08
N PHE A 108 17.23 2.23 -5.27
CA PHE A 108 16.19 3.27 -5.22
C PHE A 108 16.66 4.45 -4.36
N ARG A 109 16.36 5.68 -4.77
CA ARG A 109 16.38 6.83 -3.87
C ARG A 109 15.01 6.91 -3.20
N VAL A 110 14.95 6.57 -1.91
CA VAL A 110 13.66 6.34 -1.22
C VAL A 110 13.31 7.54 -0.36
N LEU A 111 12.12 8.11 -0.56
CA LEU A 111 11.53 9.09 0.35
C LEU A 111 10.44 8.43 1.18
N VAL A 112 10.55 8.50 2.50
CA VAL A 112 9.49 8.10 3.43
C VAL A 112 8.87 9.36 4.04
N PRO A 113 7.71 9.84 3.55
CA PRO A 113 7.09 11.06 4.05
C PRO A 113 6.53 10.87 5.47
N ASP A 114 6.62 11.92 6.29
CA ASP A 114 5.97 12.00 7.60
C ASP A 114 4.52 12.47 7.44
N LEU A 115 3.59 11.52 7.30
CA LEU A 115 2.17 11.83 7.12
C LEU A 115 1.44 11.89 8.47
N ALA A 116 1.09 13.11 8.88
CA ALA A 116 0.50 13.39 10.19
C ALA A 116 -0.81 12.63 10.45
N ASN A 117 -1.67 12.48 9.43
CA ASN A 117 -2.91 11.71 9.56
C ASN A 117 -2.63 10.24 9.84
N LEU A 118 -1.74 9.60 9.07
CA LEU A 118 -1.41 8.18 9.23
C LEU A 118 -0.83 7.90 10.63
N ARG A 119 0.00 8.81 11.15
CA ARG A 119 0.51 8.75 12.53
C ARG A 119 -0.56 8.97 13.59
N ALA A 120 -1.57 9.79 13.30
CA ALA A 120 -2.73 9.97 14.15
C ALA A 120 -3.73 8.79 14.04
N LEU A 121 -3.34 7.71 13.37
CA LEU A 121 -4.17 6.55 13.06
C LEU A 121 -5.40 6.92 12.23
N LYS A 122 -5.25 7.83 11.27
CA LYS A 122 -6.32 8.31 10.38
C LYS A 122 -5.89 8.16 8.94
N VAL A 123 -6.86 7.90 8.08
CA VAL A 123 -6.70 8.02 6.63
C VAL A 123 -7.67 9.08 6.18
N LYS A 124 -7.19 10.05 5.41
CA LYS A 124 -8.00 11.14 4.89
C LYS A 124 -7.73 11.39 3.41
N PRO A 125 -8.70 11.96 2.67
CA PRO A 125 -8.50 12.33 1.28
C PRO A 125 -7.28 13.25 1.07
N GLU A 126 -6.97 14.12 2.03
CA GLU A 126 -5.82 15.04 1.92
C GLU A 126 -4.46 14.33 1.92
N ASP A 127 -4.40 13.07 2.37
CA ASP A 127 -3.16 12.29 2.29
C ASP A 127 -2.75 12.03 0.83
N ALA A 128 -3.70 11.99 -0.11
CA ALA A 128 -3.42 11.85 -1.54
C ALA A 128 -2.57 13.02 -2.08
N VAL A 129 -2.91 14.25 -1.66
CA VAL A 129 -2.16 15.47 -2.03
C VAL A 129 -0.75 15.42 -1.45
N ALA A 130 -0.59 14.96 -0.21
CA ALA A 130 0.72 14.85 0.42
C ALA A 130 1.60 13.79 -0.28
N VAL A 131 1.03 12.68 -0.73
CA VAL A 131 1.73 11.66 -1.51
C VAL A 131 2.11 12.17 -2.91
N ALA A 132 1.20 12.88 -3.59
CA ALA A 132 1.45 13.52 -4.87
C ALA A 132 2.63 14.51 -4.80
N ASP A 133 2.59 15.41 -3.82
CA ASP A 133 3.63 16.40 -3.57
C ASP A 133 4.99 15.74 -3.24
N ALA A 134 4.98 14.64 -2.50
CA ALA A 134 6.18 13.86 -2.21
C ALA A 134 6.78 13.23 -3.48
N ALA A 135 5.93 12.67 -4.35
CA ALA A 135 6.36 12.06 -5.61
C ALA A 135 6.97 13.09 -6.56
N LEU A 136 6.27 14.21 -6.78
CA LEU A 136 6.75 15.28 -7.67
C LEU A 136 7.98 16.00 -7.11
N TRP A 137 8.09 16.15 -5.79
CA TRP A 137 9.32 16.67 -5.18
C TRP A 137 10.49 15.71 -5.40
N LEU A 138 10.29 14.41 -5.16
CA LEU A 138 11.34 13.38 -5.31
C LEU A 138 11.81 13.28 -6.77
N ASP A 139 10.89 13.33 -7.74
CA ASP A 139 11.18 13.38 -9.18
C ASP A 139 12.19 14.51 -9.49
N GLY A 140 11.94 15.71 -8.97
CA GLY A 140 12.84 16.86 -9.10
C GLY A 140 14.16 16.74 -8.31
N GLN A 141 14.31 15.73 -7.45
CA GLN A 141 15.58 15.41 -6.77
C GLN A 141 16.35 14.27 -7.45
N THR A 142 15.83 13.70 -8.54
CA THR A 142 16.47 12.63 -9.31
C THR A 142 16.89 13.11 -10.70
N PRO A 143 17.91 12.50 -11.33
CA PRO A 143 18.27 12.81 -12.71
C PRO A 143 17.10 12.61 -13.68
N ASP A 144 17.05 13.43 -14.74
CA ASP A 144 16.02 13.34 -15.78
C ASP A 144 15.95 11.92 -16.37
N GLY A 145 14.72 11.41 -16.51
CA GLY A 145 14.44 10.10 -17.10
C GLY A 145 14.64 8.92 -16.14
N TRP A 146 14.94 9.17 -14.85
CA TRP A 146 14.85 8.12 -13.84
C TRP A 146 13.40 7.66 -13.66
N PRO A 147 13.16 6.35 -13.58
CA PRO A 147 11.86 5.84 -13.19
C PRO A 147 11.45 6.33 -11.80
N LEU A 148 10.17 6.57 -11.60
CA LEU A 148 9.59 6.99 -10.33
C LEU A 148 8.48 6.03 -9.89
N GLY A 149 8.60 5.49 -8.69
CA GLY A 149 7.56 4.65 -8.09
C GLY A 149 6.91 5.26 -6.85
N ILE A 150 5.71 4.79 -6.53
CA ILE A 150 5.09 4.95 -5.22
C ILE A 150 4.82 3.55 -4.65
N SER A 151 5.36 3.26 -3.47
CA SER A 151 5.01 2.09 -2.68
C SER A 151 4.09 2.49 -1.53
N ALA A 152 3.03 1.73 -1.29
CA ALA A 152 2.12 1.98 -0.19
C ALA A 152 1.65 0.67 0.46
N ILE A 153 1.40 0.74 1.76
CA ILE A 153 1.08 -0.43 2.59
C ILE A 153 -0.30 -0.25 3.24
N SER A 154 -1.09 -1.32 3.22
CA SER A 154 -2.39 -1.39 3.89
C SER A 154 -3.31 -0.25 3.42
N TYR A 155 -3.94 0.46 4.35
CA TYR A 155 -4.86 1.56 4.04
C TYR A 155 -4.20 2.76 3.34
N ALA A 156 -2.88 2.88 3.32
CA ALA A 156 -2.20 3.94 2.58
C ALA A 156 -2.26 3.74 1.06
N VAL A 157 -2.63 2.54 0.59
CA VAL A 157 -2.81 2.24 -0.84
C VAL A 157 -3.90 3.12 -1.46
N GLY A 158 -5.01 3.36 -0.76
CA GLY A 158 -6.07 4.25 -1.26
C GLY A 158 -5.58 5.66 -1.57
N PRO A 159 -5.01 6.41 -0.60
CA PRO A 159 -4.39 7.71 -0.85
C PRO A 159 -3.28 7.67 -1.91
N ALA A 160 -2.47 6.60 -1.98
CA ALA A 160 -1.43 6.48 -2.99
C ALA A 160 -1.99 6.38 -4.42
N ILE A 161 -3.05 5.59 -4.63
CA ILE A 161 -3.74 5.53 -5.93
C ILE A 161 -4.47 6.85 -6.20
N ALA A 162 -5.15 7.42 -5.20
CA ALA A 162 -5.81 8.72 -5.31
C ALA A 162 -4.84 9.83 -5.72
N SER A 163 -3.57 9.77 -5.29
CA SER A 163 -2.53 10.73 -5.67
C SER A 163 -2.26 10.77 -7.17
N LEU A 164 -2.53 9.69 -7.92
CA LEU A 164 -2.37 9.68 -9.37
C LEU A 164 -3.39 10.59 -10.08
N PHE A 165 -4.50 10.93 -9.43
CA PHE A 165 -5.48 11.88 -9.96
C PHE A 165 -5.11 13.34 -9.69
N GLU A 166 -4.05 13.59 -8.93
CA GLU A 166 -3.51 14.95 -8.76
C GLU A 166 -2.75 15.41 -10.01
N PRO A 167 -2.76 16.72 -10.33
CA PRO A 167 -2.18 17.23 -11.57
C PRO A 167 -0.70 16.85 -11.76
N GLY A 168 -0.40 16.17 -12.88
CA GLY A 168 0.96 15.84 -13.30
C GLY A 168 1.56 14.59 -12.68
N VAL A 169 0.87 13.90 -11.77
CA VAL A 169 1.40 12.70 -11.11
C VAL A 169 1.28 11.47 -12.01
N ASN A 170 0.12 11.26 -12.64
CA ASN A 170 -0.12 10.10 -13.52
C ASN A 170 0.88 10.02 -14.70
N GLU A 171 1.37 11.15 -15.18
CA GLU A 171 2.36 11.21 -16.28
C GLU A 171 3.80 10.94 -15.83
N ARG A 172 4.07 11.05 -14.52
CA ARG A 172 5.43 10.99 -13.96
C ARG A 172 5.71 9.69 -13.22
N VAL A 173 4.70 9.05 -12.65
CA VAL A 173 4.86 7.81 -11.91
C VAL A 173 4.84 6.63 -12.88
N ASP A 174 5.87 5.79 -12.83
CA ASP A 174 6.02 4.59 -13.65
C ASP A 174 5.44 3.35 -12.98
N MET A 175 5.40 3.31 -11.65
CA MET A 175 4.84 2.17 -10.92
C MET A 175 4.19 2.50 -9.57
N ILE A 176 3.20 1.69 -9.22
CA ILE A 176 2.64 1.54 -7.87
C ILE A 176 3.02 0.15 -7.34
N LEU A 177 3.63 0.10 -6.15
CA LEU A 177 3.80 -1.13 -5.37
C LEU A 177 2.84 -1.11 -4.18
N ALA A 178 1.73 -1.82 -4.28
CA ALA A 178 0.71 -1.90 -3.23
C ALA A 178 0.83 -3.22 -2.47
N ILE A 179 0.90 -3.14 -1.14
CA ILE A 179 1.01 -4.31 -0.26
C ILE A 179 -0.19 -4.34 0.69
N GLY A 180 -1.04 -5.35 0.60
CA GLY A 180 -2.21 -5.52 1.49
C GLY A 180 -3.28 -4.41 1.36
N GLY A 181 -3.40 -3.80 0.17
CA GLY A 181 -4.24 -2.63 -0.07
C GLY A 181 -5.71 -2.94 -0.40
N TYR A 182 -6.58 -1.94 -0.21
CA TYR A 182 -8.00 -2.02 -0.54
C TYR A 182 -8.35 -1.35 -1.88
N TYR A 183 -9.55 -1.64 -2.39
CA TYR A 183 -10.12 -1.07 -3.61
C TYR A 183 -11.54 -0.52 -3.40
N ASP A 184 -12.41 -1.34 -2.82
CA ASP A 184 -13.82 -1.07 -2.59
C ASP A 184 -14.05 -0.91 -1.07
N LEU A 185 -14.29 0.33 -0.64
CA LEU A 185 -14.47 0.64 0.78
C LEU A 185 -15.73 0.02 1.38
N PRO A 186 -16.92 0.08 0.73
CA PRO A 186 -18.10 -0.66 1.21
C PRO A 186 -17.86 -2.16 1.42
N ALA A 187 -17.19 -2.83 0.49
CA ALA A 187 -16.85 -4.24 0.62
C ALA A 187 -15.84 -4.51 1.74
N LEU A 188 -14.84 -3.63 1.92
CA LEU A 188 -13.91 -3.71 3.04
C LEU A 188 -14.62 -3.52 4.39
N ILE A 189 -15.53 -2.55 4.49
CA ILE A 189 -16.34 -2.31 5.68
C ILE A 189 -17.21 -3.52 5.99
N THR A 190 -17.83 -4.12 4.96
CA THR A 190 -18.59 -5.36 5.11
C THR A 190 -17.72 -6.46 5.72
N TYR A 191 -16.50 -6.64 5.21
CA TYR A 191 -15.58 -7.64 5.74
C TYR A 191 -15.17 -7.36 7.18
N PHE A 192 -14.64 -6.17 7.49
CA PHE A 192 -14.12 -5.96 8.84
C PHE A 192 -15.26 -5.94 9.87
N THR A 193 -16.49 -5.58 9.51
CA THR A 193 -17.66 -5.60 10.43
C THR A 193 -18.22 -7.00 10.61
N THR A 194 -18.41 -7.78 9.55
CA THR A 194 -19.16 -9.04 9.59
C THR A 194 -18.29 -10.31 9.48
N GLY A 195 -17.07 -10.17 8.98
CA GLY A 195 -16.20 -11.29 8.58
C GLY A 195 -16.53 -11.89 7.21
N TYR A 196 -17.55 -11.38 6.53
CA TYR A 196 -17.94 -11.87 5.21
C TYR A 196 -17.36 -11.02 4.08
N PHE A 197 -16.85 -11.69 3.06
CA PHE A 197 -16.32 -11.09 1.85
C PHE A 197 -16.68 -11.96 0.64
N ARG A 198 -16.63 -11.37 -0.55
CA ARG A 198 -16.86 -12.06 -1.83
C ARG A 198 -16.01 -11.40 -2.91
N GLU A 199 -15.83 -12.09 -4.01
CA GLU A 199 -15.00 -11.63 -5.13
C GLU A 199 -15.74 -10.61 -6.00
N ASN A 200 -17.04 -10.83 -6.20
CA ASN A 200 -17.95 -9.89 -6.86
C ASN A 200 -19.38 -10.13 -6.31
N SER A 201 -20.35 -9.32 -6.75
CA SER A 201 -21.73 -9.40 -6.27
C SER A 201 -22.46 -10.71 -6.56
N ASP A 202 -22.00 -11.46 -7.56
CA ASP A 202 -22.67 -12.67 -8.06
C ASP A 202 -22.12 -13.95 -7.39
N GLU A 203 -21.00 -13.82 -6.68
CA GLU A 203 -20.36 -14.90 -5.94
C GLU A 203 -20.93 -15.03 -4.51
N PRO A 204 -20.96 -16.25 -3.94
CA PRO A 204 -21.42 -16.47 -2.58
C PRO A 204 -20.48 -15.83 -1.56
N TRP A 205 -21.05 -15.40 -0.44
CA TRP A 205 -20.29 -14.94 0.72
C TRP A 205 -19.35 -16.02 1.24
N ARG A 206 -18.12 -15.61 1.53
CA ARG A 206 -17.09 -16.40 2.23
C ARG A 206 -16.85 -15.76 3.59
N PHE A 207 -16.68 -16.58 4.62
CA PHE A 207 -16.40 -16.11 5.97
C PHE A 207 -14.93 -16.29 6.33
N ARG A 208 -14.31 -15.24 6.87
CA ARG A 208 -13.02 -15.31 7.55
C ARG A 208 -13.08 -14.41 8.80
N PRO A 209 -12.63 -14.90 9.97
CA PRO A 209 -12.62 -14.07 11.18
C PRO A 209 -11.77 -12.81 10.96
N PRO A 210 -12.37 -11.61 11.03
CA PRO A 210 -11.61 -10.39 10.86
C PRO A 210 -10.80 -10.10 12.12
N ASN A 211 -9.78 -9.27 11.97
CA ASN A 211 -9.01 -8.75 13.09
C ASN A 211 -9.94 -7.92 14.01
N THR A 212 -10.14 -8.39 15.24
CA THR A 212 -11.05 -7.77 16.21
C THR A 212 -10.62 -6.36 16.63
N TYR A 213 -9.33 -6.06 16.55
CA TYR A 213 -8.77 -4.73 16.82
C TYR A 213 -9.04 -3.76 15.66
N GLY A 214 -9.01 -4.24 14.41
CA GLY A 214 -9.24 -3.43 13.20
C GLY A 214 -10.57 -2.67 13.20
N LYS A 215 -11.65 -3.30 13.69
CA LYS A 215 -12.97 -2.67 13.88
C LYS A 215 -12.88 -1.39 14.71
N TRP A 216 -12.14 -1.42 15.81
CA TRP A 216 -12.06 -0.31 16.75
C TRP A 216 -11.06 0.76 16.33
N VAL A 217 -10.05 0.41 15.53
CA VAL A 217 -9.22 1.38 14.83
C VAL A 217 -10.07 2.21 13.88
N PHE A 218 -10.97 1.60 13.09
CA PHE A 218 -11.89 2.36 12.23
C PHE A 218 -12.71 3.40 13.02
N VAL A 219 -13.25 3.04 14.19
CA VAL A 219 -13.95 3.99 15.06
C VAL A 219 -13.02 5.14 15.44
N GLN A 220 -11.83 4.84 15.97
CA GLN A 220 -10.83 5.85 16.36
C GLN A 220 -10.48 6.80 15.23
N SER A 221 -10.24 6.25 14.04
CA SER A 221 -9.84 6.98 12.84
C SER A 221 -10.89 8.00 12.41
N ASN A 222 -12.15 7.80 12.79
CA ASN A 222 -13.30 8.56 12.32
C ASN A 222 -14.01 9.41 13.38
N LEU A 223 -13.61 9.35 14.66
CA LEU A 223 -14.26 10.12 15.73
C LEU A 223 -14.32 11.63 15.43
N ASP A 224 -13.28 12.19 14.78
CA ASP A 224 -13.24 13.63 14.47
C ASP A 224 -14.24 14.09 13.40
N ARG A 225 -14.95 13.14 12.78
CA ARG A 225 -15.98 13.41 11.76
C ARG A 225 -17.38 13.56 12.34
N LEU A 226 -17.57 13.21 13.61
CA LEU A 226 -18.81 13.43 14.34
C LEU A 226 -18.89 14.88 14.80
N GLU A 227 -20.07 15.48 14.71
CA GLU A 227 -20.32 16.84 15.21
C GLU A 227 -20.49 16.84 16.74
N SER A 228 -21.13 15.80 17.28
CA SER A 228 -21.37 15.66 18.72
C SER A 228 -20.09 15.26 19.48
N ARG A 229 -19.50 16.20 20.22
CA ARG A 229 -18.39 15.90 21.15
C ARG A 229 -18.75 14.84 22.20
N ASN A 230 -20.03 14.75 22.57
CA ASN A 230 -20.52 13.72 23.47
C ASN A 230 -20.43 12.34 22.81
N ASP A 231 -20.87 12.20 21.56
CA ASP A 231 -20.78 10.95 20.81
C ASP A 231 -19.33 10.53 20.59
N GLN A 232 -18.45 11.50 20.31
CA GLN A 232 -17.00 11.25 20.24
C GLN A 232 -16.43 10.68 21.54
N ALA A 233 -16.85 11.23 22.70
CA ALA A 233 -16.38 10.78 24.00
C ALA A 233 -16.93 9.40 24.35
N LEU A 234 -18.22 9.15 24.09
CA LEU A 234 -18.88 7.88 24.34
C LEU A 234 -18.30 6.75 23.47
N LEU A 235 -18.15 6.97 22.16
CA LEU A 235 -17.56 5.97 21.26
C LEU A 235 -16.10 5.68 21.62
N ARG A 236 -15.32 6.67 22.05
CA ARG A 236 -13.97 6.45 22.58
C ARG A 236 -14.00 5.58 23.84
N ALA A 237 -14.92 5.84 24.77
CA ALA A 237 -15.06 5.02 25.97
C ALA A 237 -15.48 3.56 25.65
N ILE A 238 -16.39 3.38 24.67
CA ILE A 238 -16.77 2.06 24.15
C ILE A 238 -15.56 1.35 23.56
N GLN A 239 -14.80 2.04 22.69
CA GLN A 239 -13.56 1.53 22.11
C GLN A 239 -12.57 1.09 23.20
N ASP A 240 -12.26 1.96 24.16
CA ASP A 240 -11.28 1.70 25.22
C ASP A 240 -11.69 0.51 26.10
N ALA A 241 -13.00 0.32 26.31
CA ALA A 241 -13.53 -0.85 26.99
C ALA A 241 -13.35 -2.12 26.14
N LYS A 242 -13.72 -2.06 24.86
CA LYS A 242 -13.70 -3.22 23.94
C LYS A 242 -12.29 -3.67 23.54
N ILE A 243 -11.33 -2.76 23.45
CA ILE A 243 -9.92 -3.09 23.23
C ILE A 243 -9.34 -3.83 24.43
N ARG A 244 -9.72 -3.45 25.66
CA ARG A 244 -9.25 -4.13 26.88
C ARG A 244 -9.91 -5.49 27.09
N ASP A 245 -11.23 -5.56 26.86
CA ASP A 245 -12.00 -6.79 26.90
C ASP A 245 -13.13 -6.70 25.87
N PHE A 246 -13.07 -7.55 24.84
CA PHE A 246 -14.08 -7.55 23.78
C PHE A 246 -15.49 -7.87 24.31
N ARG A 247 -15.59 -8.56 25.46
CA ARG A 247 -16.85 -8.89 26.13
C ARG A 247 -17.33 -7.81 27.10
N ALA A 248 -16.59 -6.71 27.25
CA ALA A 248 -16.95 -5.63 28.16
C ALA A 248 -18.40 -5.15 27.91
N PRO A 249 -19.22 -5.02 28.97
CA PRO A 249 -20.57 -4.49 28.84
C PRO A 249 -20.51 -2.98 28.59
N VAL A 250 -20.95 -2.56 27.41
CA VAL A 250 -20.90 -1.16 26.95
C VAL A 250 -22.29 -0.52 26.79
N GLN A 251 -23.35 -1.26 27.14
CA GLN A 251 -24.74 -0.83 26.88
C GLN A 251 -25.06 0.53 27.51
N HIS A 252 -24.55 0.81 28.71
CA HIS A 252 -24.73 2.09 29.38
C HIS A 252 -24.16 3.29 28.61
N PHE A 253 -23.12 3.11 27.78
CA PHE A 253 -22.66 4.15 26.87
C PHE A 253 -23.56 4.25 25.64
N VAL A 254 -24.00 3.09 25.11
CA VAL A 254 -24.84 2.99 23.91
C VAL A 254 -26.21 3.63 24.11
N ASP A 255 -26.80 3.46 25.29
CA ASP A 255 -28.13 3.98 25.64
C ASP A 255 -28.23 5.51 25.58
N VAL A 256 -27.08 6.19 25.68
CA VAL A 256 -26.96 7.66 25.70
C VAL A 256 -26.23 8.22 24.47
N LEU A 257 -25.93 7.38 23.47
CA LEU A 257 -25.38 7.85 22.19
C LEU A 257 -26.41 8.72 21.45
N GLY A 258 -25.93 9.84 20.91
CA GLY A 258 -26.67 10.61 19.92
C GLY A 258 -26.81 9.88 18.58
N PRO A 259 -27.53 10.47 17.61
CA PRO A 259 -27.84 9.83 16.33
C PRO A 259 -26.59 9.42 15.53
N GLU A 260 -25.57 10.27 15.48
CA GLU A 260 -24.33 9.99 14.74
C GLU A 260 -23.54 8.86 15.40
N GLY A 261 -23.38 8.94 16.73
CA GLY A 261 -22.70 7.91 17.49
C GLY A 261 -23.39 6.56 17.40
N ARG A 262 -24.72 6.55 17.40
CA ARG A 262 -25.52 5.34 17.24
C ARG A 262 -25.40 4.74 15.84
N ALA A 263 -25.38 5.56 14.78
CA ALA A 263 -25.15 5.08 13.42
C ALA A 263 -23.79 4.36 13.28
N VAL A 264 -22.72 4.96 13.81
CA VAL A 264 -21.39 4.33 13.83
C VAL A 264 -21.36 3.04 14.65
N TYR A 265 -22.01 3.05 15.83
CA TYR A 265 -22.07 1.87 16.69
C TYR A 265 -22.80 0.70 16.03
N VAL A 266 -23.94 0.96 15.38
CA VAL A 266 -24.71 -0.08 14.68
C VAL A 266 -23.90 -0.66 13.52
N LEU A 267 -23.21 0.18 12.74
CA LEU A 267 -22.32 -0.31 11.68
C LEU A 267 -21.20 -1.21 12.24
N ILE A 268 -20.50 -0.78 13.29
CA ILE A 268 -19.32 -1.51 13.79
C ILE A 268 -19.67 -2.84 14.48
N THR A 269 -20.91 -2.94 15.00
CA THR A 269 -21.43 -4.15 15.65
C THR A 269 -22.29 -5.01 14.72
N ASN A 270 -22.40 -4.63 13.45
CA ASN A 270 -23.11 -5.40 12.44
C ASN A 270 -22.47 -6.78 12.23
N GLU A 271 -23.30 -7.81 12.06
CA GLU A 271 -22.91 -9.18 11.74
C GLU A 271 -23.54 -9.68 10.42
N ASP A 272 -24.44 -8.90 9.81
CA ASP A 272 -25.14 -9.25 8.58
C ASP A 272 -24.57 -8.47 7.38
N PRO A 273 -23.85 -9.13 6.45
CA PRO A 273 -23.22 -8.43 5.33
C PRO A 273 -24.22 -7.71 4.43
N GLU A 274 -25.46 -8.22 4.30
CA GLU A 274 -26.48 -7.64 3.42
C GLU A 274 -27.00 -6.28 3.92
N THR A 275 -26.91 -6.01 5.22
CA THR A 275 -27.35 -4.72 5.79
C THR A 275 -26.28 -3.63 5.71
N THR A 276 -25.03 -4.02 5.46
CA THR A 276 -23.88 -3.09 5.49
C THR A 276 -24.06 -1.87 4.58
N PRO A 277 -24.55 -2.00 3.31
CA PRO A 277 -24.74 -0.85 2.43
C PRO A 277 -25.70 0.21 3.01
N GLU A 278 -26.80 -0.21 3.63
CA GLU A 278 -27.76 0.71 4.26
C GLU A 278 -27.17 1.38 5.50
N LEU A 279 -26.39 0.65 6.29
CA LEU A 279 -25.70 1.19 7.47
C LEU A 279 -24.61 2.21 7.10
N ILE A 280 -23.89 1.96 6.01
CA ILE A 280 -22.94 2.93 5.44
C ILE A 280 -23.67 4.19 4.98
N ALA A 281 -24.80 4.05 4.29
CA ALA A 281 -25.58 5.20 3.81
C ALA A 281 -26.15 6.06 4.96
N ALA A 282 -26.31 5.47 6.15
CA ALA A 282 -26.77 6.16 7.36
C ALA A 282 -25.64 6.89 8.12
N LEU A 283 -24.37 6.77 7.70
CA LEU A 283 -23.25 7.43 8.36
C LEU A 283 -23.32 8.96 8.25
N PRO A 284 -22.69 9.69 9.19
CA PRO A 284 -22.56 11.15 9.10
C PRO A 284 -21.98 11.61 7.76
N LYS A 285 -22.49 12.72 7.22
CA LYS A 285 -22.14 13.22 5.87
C LYS A 285 -20.63 13.37 5.65
N LYS A 286 -19.88 13.81 6.67
CA LYS A 286 -18.42 13.94 6.59
C LYS A 286 -17.72 12.59 6.43
N MET A 287 -18.21 11.54 7.10
CA MET A 287 -17.69 10.19 6.92
C MET A 287 -18.01 9.66 5.52
N ALA A 288 -19.24 9.85 5.05
CA ALA A 288 -19.65 9.43 3.72
C ALA A 288 -18.83 10.13 2.61
N ALA A 289 -18.58 11.44 2.74
CA ALA A 289 -17.76 12.19 1.78
C ALA A 289 -16.30 11.71 1.74
N ASP A 290 -15.69 11.46 2.90
CA ASP A 290 -14.33 10.92 2.96
C ASP A 290 -14.24 9.51 2.37
N MET A 291 -15.22 8.66 2.67
CA MET A 291 -15.32 7.33 2.07
C MET A 291 -15.43 7.42 0.55
N GLU A 292 -16.32 8.27 0.04
CA GLU A 292 -16.47 8.46 -1.40
C GLU A 292 -15.17 8.94 -2.07
N ALA A 293 -14.42 9.84 -1.44
CA ALA A 293 -13.16 10.32 -1.96
C ALA A 293 -12.04 9.27 -1.95
N LEU A 294 -12.07 8.33 -0.99
CA LEU A 294 -11.08 7.27 -0.80
C LEU A 294 -11.45 5.94 -1.46
N ASP A 295 -12.68 5.78 -1.95
CA ASP A 295 -13.17 4.56 -2.60
C ASP A 295 -12.68 4.48 -4.05
N MET A 296 -11.71 3.60 -4.31
CA MET A 296 -11.10 3.47 -5.64
C MET A 296 -12.05 2.80 -6.63
N ALA A 297 -13.06 2.07 -6.16
CA ALA A 297 -14.12 1.52 -7.00
C ALA A 297 -15.00 2.59 -7.67
N ARG A 298 -14.96 3.83 -7.17
CA ARG A 298 -15.67 4.98 -7.74
C ARG A 298 -14.84 5.83 -8.69
N ARG A 299 -13.56 5.47 -8.90
CA ARG A 299 -12.62 6.24 -9.71
C ARG A 299 -12.43 5.59 -11.07
N ASP A 300 -12.18 6.41 -12.09
CA ASP A 300 -11.82 5.91 -13.42
C ASP A 300 -10.35 5.49 -13.46
N LEU A 301 -10.10 4.21 -13.20
CA LEU A 301 -8.76 3.62 -13.23
C LEU A 301 -8.26 3.35 -14.66
N ALA A 302 -9.11 3.45 -15.69
CA ALA A 302 -8.72 3.13 -17.06
C ALA A 302 -7.71 4.13 -17.64
N SER A 303 -7.67 5.34 -17.07
CA SER A 303 -6.75 6.41 -17.46
C SER A 303 -5.36 6.33 -16.80
N LEU A 304 -5.17 5.41 -15.85
CA LEU A 304 -3.92 5.31 -15.09
C LEU A 304 -2.80 4.69 -15.93
N ARG A 305 -1.66 5.39 -15.96
CA ARG A 305 -0.47 5.01 -16.74
C ARG A 305 0.51 4.08 -16.01
N PRO A 306 0.73 4.18 -14.68
CA PRO A 306 1.72 3.36 -13.99
C PRO A 306 1.46 1.84 -14.12
N GLN A 307 2.51 1.04 -13.97
CA GLN A 307 2.41 -0.40 -13.72
C GLN A 307 2.05 -0.64 -12.24
N PHE A 308 1.19 -1.61 -11.95
CA PHE A 308 0.74 -1.94 -10.60
C PHE A 308 1.26 -3.30 -10.18
N PHE A 309 2.11 -3.33 -9.16
CA PHE A 309 2.55 -4.55 -8.49
C PHE A 309 1.74 -4.69 -7.20
N LEU A 310 0.83 -5.66 -7.17
CA LEU A 310 -0.10 -5.86 -6.06
C LEU A 310 0.32 -7.11 -5.30
N ILE A 311 0.81 -6.96 -4.07
CA ILE A 311 1.18 -8.08 -3.20
C ILE A 311 0.12 -8.21 -2.11
N HIS A 312 -0.46 -9.39 -1.95
CA HIS A 312 -1.51 -9.60 -0.94
C HIS A 312 -1.41 -10.98 -0.28
N GLY A 313 -1.75 -11.05 1.01
CA GLY A 313 -1.88 -12.30 1.75
C GLY A 313 -3.26 -12.93 1.55
N ARG A 314 -3.34 -14.22 1.20
CA ARG A 314 -4.61 -14.95 1.15
C ARG A 314 -5.27 -15.09 2.51
N ASP A 315 -4.50 -15.04 3.58
CA ASP A 315 -4.97 -15.18 4.95
C ASP A 315 -5.03 -13.85 5.70
N ASP A 316 -5.00 -12.72 4.97
CA ASP A 316 -5.05 -11.39 5.56
C ASP A 316 -6.36 -11.19 6.37
N PRO A 317 -6.26 -10.97 7.71
CA PRO A 317 -7.41 -10.81 8.58
C PRO A 317 -7.95 -9.38 8.61
N ILE A 318 -7.31 -8.42 7.93
CA ILE A 318 -7.65 -6.99 7.97
C ILE A 318 -8.24 -6.54 6.63
N VAL A 319 -7.61 -6.89 5.51
CA VAL A 319 -8.09 -6.59 4.16
C VAL A 319 -8.15 -7.91 3.38
N PRO A 320 -9.31 -8.33 2.83
CA PRO A 320 -9.37 -9.58 2.10
C PRO A 320 -8.68 -9.44 0.74
N GLU A 321 -8.06 -10.52 0.27
CA GLU A 321 -7.29 -10.55 -0.98
C GLU A 321 -8.13 -10.23 -2.21
N THR A 322 -9.45 -10.41 -2.11
CA THR A 322 -10.41 -10.03 -3.15
C THR A 322 -10.35 -8.55 -3.49
N GLN A 323 -9.87 -7.69 -2.58
CA GLN A 323 -9.67 -6.26 -2.84
C GLN A 323 -8.57 -6.00 -3.86
N SER A 324 -7.43 -6.68 -3.74
CA SER A 324 -6.36 -6.55 -4.74
C SER A 324 -6.68 -7.29 -6.04
N ALA A 325 -7.46 -8.37 -5.99
CA ALA A 325 -8.00 -9.01 -7.19
C ALA A 325 -8.96 -8.08 -7.96
N ALA A 326 -9.88 -7.42 -7.25
CA ALA A 326 -10.80 -6.45 -7.84
C ALA A 326 -10.07 -5.22 -8.40
N LEU A 327 -9.06 -4.70 -7.68
CA LEU A 327 -8.19 -3.64 -8.21
C LEU A 327 -7.49 -4.06 -9.50
N ALA A 328 -6.91 -5.26 -9.53
CA ALA A 328 -6.23 -5.79 -10.71
C ALA A 328 -7.18 -5.88 -11.92
N ALA A 329 -8.42 -6.32 -11.70
CA ALA A 329 -9.43 -6.45 -12.73
C ALA A 329 -9.96 -5.10 -13.24
N ALA A 330 -9.93 -4.05 -12.40
CA ALA A 330 -10.38 -2.71 -12.75
C ALA A 330 -9.31 -1.88 -13.50
N LEU A 331 -8.05 -2.29 -13.46
CA LEU A 331 -6.95 -1.64 -14.17
C LEU A 331 -6.90 -2.07 -15.65
N PRO A 332 -6.30 -1.25 -16.54
CA PRO A 332 -6.13 -1.63 -17.94
C PRO A 332 -5.36 -2.94 -18.10
N GLU A 333 -5.67 -3.68 -19.17
CA GLU A 333 -4.99 -4.93 -19.49
C GLU A 333 -3.46 -4.73 -19.57
N GLY A 334 -2.71 -5.63 -18.94
CA GLY A 334 -1.24 -5.57 -18.88
C GLY A 334 -0.66 -4.51 -17.94
N LYS A 335 -1.50 -3.79 -17.16
CA LYS A 335 -1.02 -2.85 -16.12
C LYS A 335 -0.94 -3.45 -14.74
N ALA A 336 -1.66 -4.54 -14.45
CA ALA A 336 -1.71 -5.13 -13.11
C ALA A 336 -0.97 -6.47 -13.03
N HIS A 337 -0.09 -6.58 -12.04
CA HIS A 337 0.68 -7.78 -11.69
C HIS A 337 0.31 -8.18 -10.26
N LEU A 338 -0.58 -9.16 -10.12
CA LEU A 338 -1.07 -9.63 -8.82
C LEU A 338 -0.28 -10.82 -8.29
N PHE A 339 0.22 -10.69 -7.07
CA PHE A 339 1.02 -11.67 -6.35
C PHE A 339 0.32 -12.03 -5.03
N LEU A 340 -0.31 -13.20 -5.00
CA LEU A 340 -0.97 -13.73 -3.80
C LEU A 340 -0.03 -14.67 -3.06
N THR A 341 0.10 -14.46 -1.75
CA THR A 341 0.97 -15.22 -0.85
C THR A 341 0.18 -15.82 0.30
N ASP A 342 0.64 -16.93 0.87
CA ASP A 342 0.00 -17.57 2.02
C ASP A 342 0.59 -17.07 3.36
N SER A 343 1.83 -16.57 3.35
CA SER A 343 2.60 -16.23 4.56
C SER A 343 2.61 -14.74 4.93
N LEU A 344 1.85 -13.90 4.23
CA LEU A 344 1.76 -12.46 4.52
C LEU A 344 0.51 -12.19 5.38
N ASN A 345 0.68 -12.15 6.71
CA ASN A 345 -0.41 -11.80 7.62
C ASN A 345 -0.55 -10.28 7.69
N HIS A 346 -1.21 -9.71 6.68
CA HIS A 346 -1.40 -8.28 6.42
C HIS A 346 -0.13 -7.47 6.16
N VAL A 347 0.75 -7.37 7.15
CA VAL A 347 2.06 -6.71 7.07
C VAL A 347 3.16 -7.42 7.87
N ASP A 348 2.79 -8.47 8.61
CA ASP A 348 3.74 -9.25 9.40
C ASP A 348 4.09 -10.55 8.64
N PRO A 349 5.35 -10.71 8.20
CA PRO A 349 5.78 -11.92 7.52
C PRO A 349 5.80 -13.10 8.50
N GLN A 350 5.13 -14.19 8.14
CA GLN A 350 5.34 -15.51 8.74
C GLN A 350 6.51 -16.21 8.04
N PRO A 351 7.08 -17.31 8.60
CA PRO A 351 8.09 -18.09 7.90
C PRO A 351 7.63 -18.48 6.50
N VAL A 352 8.25 -17.86 5.50
CA VAL A 352 7.77 -17.89 4.12
C VAL A 352 7.95 -19.30 3.54
N GLY A 353 6.83 -19.92 3.14
CA GLY A 353 6.85 -21.17 2.39
C GLY A 353 7.60 -21.03 1.05
N LEU A 354 8.07 -22.14 0.48
CA LEU A 354 8.89 -22.10 -0.76
C LEU A 354 8.13 -21.44 -1.94
N THR A 355 6.80 -21.63 -1.99
CA THR A 355 5.91 -21.04 -3.00
C THR A 355 5.84 -19.52 -2.88
N ASP A 356 5.67 -19.00 -1.67
CA ASP A 356 5.62 -17.56 -1.41
C ASP A 356 6.94 -16.87 -1.72
N LYS A 357 8.08 -17.51 -1.43
CA LYS A 357 9.40 -16.99 -1.82
C LYS A 357 9.51 -16.80 -3.32
N LEU A 358 9.02 -17.76 -4.12
CA LEU A 358 9.01 -17.64 -5.57
C LEU A 358 8.07 -16.52 -6.05
N THR A 359 6.91 -16.38 -5.42
CA THR A 359 5.95 -15.31 -5.72
C THR A 359 6.54 -13.93 -5.43
N LEU A 360 7.13 -13.73 -4.24
CA LEU A 360 7.77 -12.48 -3.86
C LEU A 360 9.01 -12.19 -4.71
N LEU A 361 9.79 -13.22 -5.07
CA LEU A 361 10.92 -13.08 -5.97
C LEU A 361 10.49 -12.55 -7.35
N ARG A 362 9.38 -13.04 -7.89
CA ARG A 362 8.81 -12.53 -9.16
C ARG A 362 8.33 -11.09 -9.03
N ALA A 363 7.69 -10.73 -7.91
CA ALA A 363 7.26 -9.36 -7.65
C ALA A 363 8.46 -8.41 -7.59
N ILE A 364 9.51 -8.77 -6.83
CA ILE A 364 10.75 -7.99 -6.74
C ILE A 364 11.42 -7.89 -8.12
N TYR A 365 11.52 -8.99 -8.87
CA TYR A 365 12.08 -8.98 -10.21
C TYR A 365 11.37 -7.98 -11.14
N GLY A 366 10.03 -7.93 -11.11
CA GLY A 366 9.25 -6.96 -11.89
C GLY A 366 9.50 -5.50 -11.47
N VAL A 367 9.52 -5.24 -10.15
CA VAL A 367 9.83 -3.92 -9.58
C VAL A 367 11.25 -3.45 -9.97
N LEU A 368 12.24 -4.35 -9.92
CA LEU A 368 13.60 -4.06 -10.37
C LEU A 368 13.67 -3.82 -11.90
N GLY A 369 12.76 -4.44 -12.67
CA GLY A 369 12.62 -4.17 -14.10
C GLY A 369 12.23 -2.73 -14.40
N VAL A 370 11.20 -2.22 -13.71
CA VAL A 370 10.80 -0.81 -13.85
C VAL A 370 11.93 0.12 -13.41
N ARG A 371 12.62 -0.19 -12.30
CA ARG A 371 13.79 0.57 -11.83
C ARG A 371 14.90 0.67 -12.88
N ASP A 372 15.11 -0.40 -13.64
CA ASP A 372 16.14 -0.45 -14.68
C ASP A 372 15.71 0.25 -15.99
N GLY A 373 14.47 0.75 -16.06
CA GLY A 373 13.92 1.44 -17.23
C GLY A 373 13.25 0.50 -18.25
N ASP A 374 13.00 -0.76 -17.89
CA ASP A 374 12.24 -1.67 -18.75
C ASP A 374 10.78 -1.22 -18.77
N ALA A 375 10.24 -1.00 -19.97
CA ALA A 375 8.80 -0.89 -20.15
C ALA A 375 8.19 -2.27 -19.85
N GLY A 376 7.68 -2.44 -18.62
CA GLY A 376 7.24 -3.70 -18.00
C GLY A 376 6.87 -4.82 -18.98
N THR A 377 7.68 -5.89 -18.96
CA THR A 377 7.43 -7.17 -19.67
C THR A 377 6.64 -8.13 -18.81
#